data_AF-A0A4R3AH75-F1
#
_entry.id   AF-A0A4R3AH75-F1
#
_cell.length_a   1.000
_cell.length_b   1.000
_cell.length_c   1.000
_cell.angle_alpha   90.00
_cell.angle_beta   90.00
_cell.angle_gamma   90.00
#
_symmetry.space_group_name_H-M   'P 1'
#
loop_
_entity.id
_entity.type
_entity.pdbx_description
1 polymer ?
#
loop_
_entity_poly.entity_id
_entity_poly.type
_entity_poly.pdbx_seq_one_letter_code
_entity_poly.pdbx_strand_id
1 'polypeptide(L)'
;MLESNIYIKNKWMQSLKIEENMNLIFNKQFVTLSLIAIFGLTILSCDADNKSTNNETMNVNDLTLGPVVHDTLNNDQIEKITKIQIAFSEVDPITLEETISNFKRDQNPDNEIAIWLAMARAYEKFMLTHKETNLEKKKEVFQLVLMRSMDDEKTILAKANFTLLNNEEIAEIFSYYNFEAKPIAVK
;
A
#
# COMPACT_ATOMS: atom_id res chain seq x y z
N MET A 1 56.61 65.61 -10.49
CA MET A 1 56.87 64.56 -11.51
C MET A 1 56.66 63.12 -11.01
N LEU A 2 56.70 62.84 -9.70
CA LEU A 2 56.46 61.48 -9.15
C LEU A 2 54.98 61.06 -9.12
N GLU A 3 54.05 62.00 -8.91
CA GLU A 3 52.63 61.68 -8.74
C GLU A 3 51.92 61.22 -10.04
N SER A 4 52.34 61.74 -11.20
CA SER A 4 51.76 61.36 -12.49
C SER A 4 52.08 59.91 -12.88
N ASN A 5 53.25 59.41 -12.48
CA ASN A 5 53.69 58.05 -12.82
C ASN A 5 52.94 56.99 -11.98
N ILE A 6 52.63 57.31 -10.73
CA ILE A 6 51.80 56.47 -9.85
C ILE A 6 50.37 56.40 -10.38
N TYR A 7 49.81 57.52 -10.84
CA TYR A 7 48.46 57.55 -11.42
C TYR A 7 48.34 56.71 -12.69
N ILE A 8 49.31 56.81 -13.61
CA ILE A 8 49.30 56.02 -14.86
C ILE A 8 49.46 54.53 -14.57
N LYS A 9 50.35 54.15 -13.63
CA LYS A 9 50.54 52.74 -13.23
C LYS A 9 49.28 52.16 -12.61
N ASN A 10 48.59 52.90 -11.74
CA ASN A 10 47.35 52.45 -11.12
C ASN A 10 46.21 52.30 -12.14
N LYS A 11 46.11 53.21 -13.11
CA LYS A 11 45.12 53.12 -14.18
C LYS A 11 45.36 51.92 -15.10
N TRP A 12 46.62 51.64 -15.45
CA TRP A 12 47.00 50.45 -16.23
C TRP A 12 46.71 49.15 -15.47
N MET A 13 47.03 49.07 -14.18
CA MET A 13 46.74 47.91 -13.34
C MET A 13 45.23 47.65 -13.21
N GLN A 14 44.40 48.71 -13.13
CA GLN A 14 42.94 48.55 -13.13
C GLN A 14 42.41 48.05 -14.48
N SER A 15 42.95 48.52 -15.60
CA SER A 15 42.56 48.04 -16.94
C SER A 15 42.87 46.55 -17.13
N LEU A 16 44.07 46.11 -16.74
CA LEU A 16 44.48 44.70 -16.80
C LEU A 16 43.55 43.81 -15.94
N LYS A 17 43.18 44.27 -14.74
CA LYS A 17 42.29 43.52 -13.84
C LYS A 17 40.86 43.41 -14.37
N ILE A 18 40.41 44.39 -15.16
CA ILE A 18 39.10 44.35 -15.83
C ILE A 18 39.13 43.37 -17.00
N GLU A 19 40.19 43.38 -17.82
CA GLU A 19 40.36 42.44 -18.95
C GLU A 19 40.45 40.98 -18.48
N GLU A 20 41.21 40.70 -17.42
CA GLU A 20 41.29 39.36 -16.81
C GLU A 20 39.92 38.89 -16.29
N ASN A 21 39.19 39.75 -15.58
CA ASN A 21 37.86 39.44 -15.06
C ASN A 21 36.83 39.20 -16.18
N MET A 22 36.90 39.98 -17.26
CA MET A 22 36.02 39.77 -18.42
C MET A 22 36.28 38.41 -19.08
N ASN A 23 37.54 38.02 -19.29
CA ASN A 23 37.89 36.72 -19.84
C ASN A 23 37.45 35.56 -18.93
N LEU A 24 37.56 35.72 -17.60
CA LEU A 24 37.07 34.77 -16.60
C LEU A 24 35.53 34.61 -16.63
N ILE A 25 34.79 35.71 -16.82
CA ILE A 25 33.32 35.68 -16.91
C ILE A 25 32.86 35.02 -18.23
N PHE A 26 33.51 35.35 -19.35
CA PHE A 26 33.20 34.73 -20.65
C PHE A 26 33.46 33.22 -20.65
N ASN A 27 34.57 32.75 -20.05
CA ASN A 27 34.84 31.31 -19.93
C ASN A 27 33.87 30.59 -18.98
N LYS A 28 33.42 31.22 -17.89
CA LYS A 28 32.42 30.63 -16.99
C LYS A 28 31.05 30.48 -17.66
N GLN A 29 30.58 31.50 -18.40
CA GLN A 29 29.30 31.48 -19.11
C GLN A 29 29.25 30.36 -20.17
N PHE A 30 30.35 30.15 -20.92
CA PHE A 30 30.45 29.07 -21.91
C PHE A 30 30.48 27.67 -21.28
N VAL A 31 31.17 27.49 -20.15
CA VAL A 31 31.21 26.19 -19.45
C VAL A 31 29.86 25.85 -18.79
N THR A 32 29.10 26.84 -18.31
CA THR A 32 27.78 26.61 -17.72
C THR A 32 26.69 26.27 -18.74
N LEU A 33 26.79 26.78 -19.98
CA LEU A 33 25.82 26.49 -21.04
C LEU A 33 26.01 25.10 -21.68
N SER A 34 27.21 24.51 -21.60
CA SER A 34 27.46 23.15 -22.09
C SER A 34 27.03 22.03 -21.12
N LEU A 35 26.82 22.31 -19.83
CA LEU A 35 26.42 21.29 -18.83
C LEU A 35 24.90 21.10 -18.71
N ILE A 36 24.08 22.09 -19.10
CA ILE A 36 22.61 21.99 -19.03
C ILE A 36 22.04 21.19 -20.22
N ALA A 37 22.76 21.10 -21.34
CA ALA A 37 22.34 20.32 -22.51
C ALA A 37 22.52 18.79 -22.36
N ILE A 38 23.22 18.31 -21.32
CA ILE A 38 23.50 16.88 -21.10
C ILE A 38 22.58 16.25 -20.04
N PHE A 39 21.86 17.04 -19.22
CA PHE A 39 20.92 16.52 -18.21
C PHE A 39 19.45 16.52 -18.65
N GLY A 40 19.14 16.97 -19.87
CA GLY A 40 17.78 17.11 -20.40
C GLY A 40 17.28 15.97 -21.29
N LEU A 41 17.85 14.76 -21.19
CA LEU A 41 17.59 13.66 -22.15
C LEU A 41 17.36 12.27 -21.51
N THR A 42 16.83 12.20 -20.28
CA THR A 42 16.46 10.91 -19.64
C THR A 42 15.05 10.85 -19.04
N ILE A 43 14.16 11.77 -19.39
CA ILE A 43 12.71 11.62 -19.15
C ILE A 43 12.01 11.36 -20.49
N LEU A 44 12.25 10.19 -21.05
CA LEU A 44 11.43 9.61 -22.11
C LEU A 44 11.01 8.20 -21.67
N SER A 45 9.71 8.10 -21.38
CA SER A 45 8.87 6.91 -21.41
C SER A 45 9.45 5.64 -20.76
N CYS A 46 9.17 5.48 -19.47
CA CYS A 46 8.55 4.22 -19.09
C CYS A 46 7.15 4.23 -19.74
N ASP A 47 7.00 3.58 -20.89
CA ASP A 47 5.71 3.00 -21.23
C ASP A 47 5.43 2.01 -20.10
N ALA A 48 4.61 2.43 -19.15
CA ALA A 48 3.92 1.50 -18.29
C ALA A 48 3.04 0.69 -19.23
N ASP A 49 3.56 -0.44 -19.69
CA ASP A 49 2.76 -1.50 -20.29
C ASP A 49 1.60 -1.74 -19.33
N ASN A 50 0.43 -1.22 -19.70
CA ASN A 50 -0.84 -1.65 -19.14
C ASN A 50 -0.99 -3.12 -19.59
N LYS A 51 -0.27 -4.02 -18.92
CA LYS A 51 -0.59 -5.44 -18.95
C LYS A 51 -2.00 -5.52 -18.41
N SER A 52 -2.95 -5.61 -19.34
CA SER A 52 -4.27 -6.16 -19.09
C SER A 52 -4.06 -7.47 -18.33
N THR A 53 -4.17 -7.44 -17.02
CA THR A 53 -4.33 -8.64 -16.20
C THR A 53 -5.61 -9.29 -16.71
N ASN A 54 -5.45 -10.35 -17.50
CA ASN A 54 -6.57 -11.21 -17.88
C ASN A 54 -7.07 -11.87 -16.59
N ASN A 55 -7.99 -11.19 -15.91
CA ASN A 55 -8.62 -11.70 -14.70
C ASN A 55 -9.60 -12.79 -15.14
N GLU A 56 -9.23 -14.05 -14.94
CA GLU A 56 -10.16 -15.16 -15.07
C GLU A 56 -11.01 -15.24 -13.80
N THR A 57 -12.34 -15.37 -13.99
CA THR A 57 -13.28 -15.57 -12.88
C THR A 57 -13.72 -17.03 -12.88
N MET A 58 -13.72 -17.64 -11.69
CA MET A 58 -14.18 -19.02 -11.52
C MET A 58 -15.23 -19.11 -10.42
N ASN A 59 -16.08 -20.13 -10.48
CA ASN A 59 -17.02 -20.39 -9.40
C ASN A 59 -16.25 -20.95 -8.19
N VAL A 60 -16.56 -20.44 -6.99
CA VAL A 60 -15.95 -20.93 -5.75
C VAL A 60 -16.25 -22.42 -5.52
N ASN A 61 -17.41 -22.92 -5.98
CA ASN A 61 -17.78 -24.33 -5.85
C ASN A 61 -16.95 -25.26 -6.74
N ASP A 62 -16.24 -24.73 -7.73
CA ASP A 62 -15.36 -25.49 -8.60
C ASP A 62 -13.94 -25.60 -8.02
N LEU A 63 -13.66 -24.93 -6.89
CA LEU A 63 -12.39 -25.02 -6.19
C LEU A 63 -12.29 -26.34 -5.42
N THR A 64 -11.14 -26.98 -5.56
CA THR A 64 -10.77 -28.09 -4.68
C THR A 64 -9.90 -27.56 -3.55
N LEU A 65 -10.14 -28.05 -2.33
CA LEU A 65 -9.32 -27.65 -1.18
C LEU A 65 -7.89 -28.15 -1.38
N GLY A 66 -6.92 -27.23 -1.26
CA GLY A 66 -5.50 -27.58 -1.23
C GLY A 66 -5.16 -28.51 -0.07
N PRO A 67 -4.05 -29.27 -0.10
CA PRO A 67 -3.70 -30.22 0.94
C PRO A 67 -3.45 -29.54 2.29
N VAL A 68 -3.55 -30.31 3.38
CA VAL A 68 -3.00 -29.87 4.68
C VAL A 68 -1.48 -29.82 4.56
N VAL A 69 -0.89 -28.68 4.91
CA VAL A 69 0.57 -28.46 4.81
C VAL A 69 1.26 -28.42 6.18
N HIS A 70 0.50 -28.20 7.26
CA HIS A 70 0.99 -28.29 8.64
C HIS A 70 0.28 -29.42 9.37
N ASP A 71 1.03 -30.38 9.93
CA ASP A 71 0.45 -31.50 10.69
C ASP A 71 -0.15 -31.04 12.03
N THR A 72 0.46 -30.03 12.65
CA THR A 72 0.04 -29.48 13.95
C THR A 72 0.18 -27.96 13.96
N LEU A 73 -0.62 -27.31 14.83
CA LEU A 73 -0.46 -25.91 15.20
C LEU A 73 -0.13 -25.85 16.68
N ASN A 74 0.66 -24.86 17.10
CA ASN A 74 0.99 -24.70 18.51
C ASN A 74 -0.21 -24.13 19.31
N ASN A 75 -0.14 -24.22 20.64
CA ASN A 75 -1.24 -23.81 21.52
C ASN A 75 -1.61 -22.31 21.35
N ASP A 76 -0.63 -21.44 21.16
CA ASP A 76 -0.86 -20.00 20.96
C ASP A 76 -1.63 -19.73 19.65
N GLN A 77 -1.34 -20.50 18.60
CA GLN A 77 -2.07 -20.45 17.33
C GLN A 77 -3.50 -20.94 17.52
N ILE A 78 -3.70 -22.07 18.20
CA ILE A 78 -5.03 -22.63 18.48
C ILE A 78 -5.88 -21.65 19.28
N GLU A 79 -5.31 -20.99 20.29
CA GLU A 79 -6.01 -19.97 21.09
C GLU A 79 -6.48 -18.80 20.21
N LYS A 80 -5.63 -18.30 19.32
CA LYS A 80 -5.97 -17.21 18.40
C LYS A 80 -7.02 -17.63 17.38
N ILE A 81 -6.91 -18.83 16.82
CA ILE A 81 -7.90 -19.40 15.89
C ILE A 81 -9.25 -19.57 16.57
N THR A 82 -9.27 -19.98 17.84
CA THR A 82 -10.50 -20.07 18.62
C THR A 82 -11.19 -18.72 18.76
N LYS A 83 -10.43 -17.64 19.00
CA LYS A 83 -10.97 -16.28 19.05
C LYS A 83 -11.55 -15.85 17.70
N ILE A 84 -10.85 -16.15 16.60
CA ILE A 84 -11.33 -15.89 15.23
C ILE A 84 -12.66 -16.60 14.97
N GLN A 85 -12.75 -17.91 15.28
CA GLN A 85 -13.95 -18.69 15.04
C GLN A 85 -15.14 -18.17 15.86
N ILE A 86 -14.93 -17.84 17.14
CA ILE A 86 -15.98 -17.28 18.00
C ILE A 86 -16.50 -15.96 17.41
N ALA A 87 -15.60 -15.05 17.03
CA ALA A 87 -15.96 -13.73 16.50
C ALA A 87 -16.85 -13.81 15.26
N PHE A 88 -16.64 -14.82 14.41
CA PHE A 88 -17.38 -14.98 13.16
C PHE A 88 -18.46 -16.07 13.16
N SER A 89 -18.63 -16.81 14.27
CA SER A 89 -19.52 -17.98 14.34
C SER A 89 -20.98 -17.73 13.96
N GLU A 90 -21.47 -16.50 14.12
CA GLU A 90 -22.83 -16.13 13.69
C GLU A 90 -22.97 -15.98 12.17
N VAL A 91 -21.91 -15.50 11.49
CA VAL A 91 -21.93 -15.12 10.07
C VAL A 91 -21.27 -16.17 9.17
N ASP A 92 -20.33 -16.93 9.72
CA ASP A 92 -19.63 -18.05 9.08
C ASP A 92 -19.63 -19.26 10.04
N PRO A 93 -20.70 -20.08 10.03
CA PRO A 93 -20.97 -21.08 11.06
C PRO A 93 -20.18 -22.39 10.85
N ILE A 94 -18.89 -22.29 10.54
CA ILE A 94 -17.98 -23.45 10.50
C ILE A 94 -17.53 -23.83 11.91
N THR A 95 -17.20 -25.10 12.10
CA THR A 95 -16.75 -25.62 13.41
C THR A 95 -15.32 -25.17 13.72
N LEU A 96 -14.94 -25.12 15.00
CA LEU A 96 -13.55 -24.86 15.39
C LEU A 96 -12.56 -25.86 14.77
N GLU A 97 -12.95 -27.14 14.67
CA GLU A 97 -12.13 -28.17 14.02
C GLU A 97 -11.91 -27.85 12.53
N GLU A 98 -12.95 -27.41 11.83
CA GLU A 98 -12.87 -27.00 10.44
C GLU A 98 -12.04 -25.72 10.29
N THR A 99 -12.19 -24.73 11.16
CA THR A 99 -11.36 -23.52 11.16
C THR A 99 -9.88 -23.88 11.36
N ILE A 100 -9.55 -24.74 12.33
CA ILE A 100 -8.18 -25.22 12.56
C ILE A 100 -7.67 -25.95 11.31
N SER A 101 -8.49 -26.82 10.71
CA SER A 101 -8.15 -27.54 9.48
C SER A 101 -7.82 -26.58 8.33
N ASN A 102 -8.56 -25.48 8.19
CA ASN A 102 -8.31 -24.45 7.18
C ASN A 102 -6.96 -23.75 7.41
N PHE A 103 -6.67 -23.32 8.64
CA PHE A 103 -5.36 -22.71 8.97
C PHE A 103 -4.17 -23.68 8.79
N LYS A 104 -4.38 -24.99 8.93
CA LYS A 104 -3.35 -26.00 8.62
C LYS A 104 -3.04 -26.12 7.12
N ARG A 105 -3.88 -25.57 6.23
CA ARG A 105 -3.65 -25.53 4.78
C ARG A 105 -2.91 -24.26 4.34
N ASP A 106 -2.89 -23.23 5.18
CA ASP A 106 -2.22 -21.97 4.88
C ASP A 106 -0.71 -22.15 4.84
N GLN A 107 -0.06 -21.55 3.84
CA GLN A 107 1.41 -21.62 3.71
C GLN A 107 2.12 -20.96 4.89
N ASN A 108 1.52 -19.91 5.47
CA ASN A 108 2.03 -19.21 6.63
C ASN A 108 0.89 -18.94 7.64
N PRO A 109 0.59 -19.90 8.53
CA PRO A 109 -0.52 -19.77 9.48
C PRO A 109 -0.38 -18.56 10.39
N ASP A 110 0.83 -18.15 10.78
CA ASP A 110 1.03 -16.99 11.65
C ASP A 110 0.63 -15.67 10.94
N ASN A 111 0.94 -15.57 9.64
CA ASN A 111 0.52 -14.42 8.83
C ASN A 111 -1.01 -14.39 8.69
N GLU A 112 -1.61 -15.52 8.34
CA GLU A 112 -3.07 -15.59 8.16
C GLU A 112 -3.80 -15.33 9.49
N ILE A 113 -3.35 -15.92 10.59
CA ILE A 113 -3.90 -15.63 11.93
C ILE A 113 -3.84 -14.14 12.24
N ALA A 114 -2.76 -13.44 11.89
CA ALA A 114 -2.64 -12.00 12.12
C ALA A 114 -3.67 -11.19 11.32
N ILE A 115 -3.90 -11.55 10.05
CA ILE A 115 -4.90 -10.92 9.16
C ILE A 115 -6.31 -11.18 9.69
N TRP A 116 -6.66 -12.43 9.98
CA TRP A 116 -7.97 -12.82 10.49
C TRP A 116 -8.27 -12.19 11.86
N LEU A 117 -7.27 -12.06 12.75
CA LEU A 117 -7.44 -11.32 14.00
C LEU A 117 -7.67 -9.81 13.77
N ALA A 118 -7.08 -9.22 12.73
CA ALA A 118 -7.34 -7.83 12.38
C ALA A 118 -8.78 -7.65 11.85
N MET A 119 -9.25 -8.58 11.03
CA MET A 119 -10.66 -8.62 10.58
C MET A 119 -11.61 -8.77 11.78
N ALA A 120 -11.32 -9.71 12.70
CA ALA A 120 -12.16 -9.97 13.87
C ALA A 120 -12.27 -8.73 14.76
N ARG A 121 -11.16 -8.03 15.02
CA ARG A 121 -11.18 -6.78 15.80
C ARG A 121 -12.02 -5.69 15.14
N ALA A 122 -11.93 -5.54 13.81
CA ALA A 122 -12.72 -4.53 13.08
C ALA A 122 -14.23 -4.86 13.14
N TYR A 123 -14.58 -6.13 12.91
CA TYR A 123 -15.94 -6.63 13.01
C TYR A 123 -16.51 -6.45 14.41
N GLU A 124 -15.82 -6.94 15.45
CA GLU A 124 -16.27 -6.84 16.84
C GLU A 124 -16.41 -5.39 17.29
N LYS A 125 -15.49 -4.51 16.88
CA LYS A 125 -15.57 -3.09 17.23
C LYS A 125 -16.83 -2.43 16.65
N PHE A 126 -17.19 -2.76 15.42
CA PHE A 126 -18.46 -2.30 14.82
C PHE A 126 -19.68 -2.93 15.53
N MET A 127 -19.63 -4.21 15.90
CA MET A 127 -20.71 -4.85 16.68
C MET A 127 -20.91 -4.23 18.06
N LEU A 128 -19.84 -3.74 18.70
CA LEU A 128 -19.92 -3.08 20.01
C LEU A 128 -20.63 -1.72 19.94
N THR A 129 -20.46 -0.98 18.83
CA THR A 129 -21.12 0.31 18.60
C THR A 129 -22.54 0.15 18.05
N HIS A 130 -22.81 -0.95 17.32
CA HIS A 130 -24.09 -1.22 16.65
C HIS A 130 -24.76 -2.52 17.16
N LYS A 131 -25.10 -2.55 18.45
CA LYS A 131 -25.58 -3.77 19.16
C LYS A 131 -26.87 -4.39 18.62
N GLU A 132 -27.72 -3.61 17.94
CA GLU A 132 -29.01 -4.07 17.40
C GLU A 132 -28.95 -4.47 15.91
N THR A 133 -27.74 -4.77 15.42
CA THR A 133 -27.52 -5.20 14.03
C THR A 133 -28.12 -6.59 13.79
N ASN A 134 -28.98 -6.72 12.78
CA ASN A 134 -29.53 -8.02 12.37
C ASN A 134 -28.49 -8.89 11.64
N LEU A 135 -28.78 -10.19 11.52
CA LEU A 135 -27.82 -11.17 10.97
C LEU A 135 -27.37 -10.83 9.54
N GLU A 136 -28.28 -10.32 8.71
CA GLU A 136 -28.03 -9.96 7.32
C GLU A 136 -27.01 -8.83 7.23
N LYS A 137 -27.18 -7.79 8.05
CA LYS A 137 -26.22 -6.68 8.12
C LYS A 137 -24.89 -7.14 8.72
N LYS A 138 -24.90 -8.05 9.71
CA LYS A 138 -23.66 -8.67 10.23
C LYS A 138 -22.88 -9.38 9.12
N LYS A 139 -23.56 -10.13 8.25
CA LYS A 139 -22.92 -10.78 7.09
C LYS A 139 -22.32 -9.77 6.12
N GLU A 140 -22.99 -8.65 5.91
CA GLU A 140 -22.48 -7.57 5.05
C GLU A 140 -21.22 -6.90 5.65
N VAL A 141 -21.19 -6.69 6.98
CA VAL A 141 -20.00 -6.22 7.71
C VAL A 141 -18.85 -7.23 7.57
N PHE A 142 -19.12 -8.52 7.75
CA PHE A 142 -18.13 -9.59 7.57
C PHE A 142 -17.56 -9.59 6.15
N GLN A 143 -18.43 -9.49 5.14
CA GLN A 143 -18.03 -9.40 3.75
C GLN A 143 -17.15 -8.16 3.50
N LEU A 144 -17.50 -7.01 4.06
CA LEU A 144 -16.71 -5.78 3.92
C LEU A 144 -15.31 -5.93 4.50
N VAL A 145 -15.16 -6.47 5.72
CA VAL A 145 -13.83 -6.66 6.33
C VAL A 145 -13.01 -7.72 5.60
N LEU A 146 -13.64 -8.77 5.07
CA LEU A 146 -12.99 -9.77 4.23
C LEU A 146 -12.51 -9.15 2.91
N MET A 147 -13.33 -8.35 2.25
CA MET A 147 -12.89 -7.63 1.04
C MET A 147 -11.73 -6.69 1.34
N ARG A 148 -11.78 -5.98 2.48
CA ARG A 148 -10.73 -5.04 2.90
C ARG A 148 -9.38 -5.69 3.23
N SER A 149 -9.37 -6.98 3.56
CA SER A 149 -8.09 -7.70 3.74
C SER A 149 -7.37 -8.00 2.43
N MET A 150 -8.10 -8.01 1.31
CA MET A 150 -7.58 -8.37 -0.02
C MET A 150 -7.36 -7.16 -0.94
N ASP A 151 -8.25 -6.17 -0.90
CA ASP A 151 -8.27 -5.00 -1.78
C ASP A 151 -8.20 -3.67 -0.99
N ASP A 152 -7.83 -2.58 -1.67
CA ASP A 152 -7.91 -1.23 -1.12
C ASP A 152 -9.34 -0.68 -1.11
N GLU A 153 -9.59 0.33 -0.28
CA GLU A 153 -10.92 0.92 -0.06
C GLU A 153 -11.56 1.45 -1.35
N LYS A 154 -10.78 2.09 -2.22
CA LYS A 154 -11.29 2.66 -3.47
C LYS A 154 -11.75 1.53 -4.41
N THR A 155 -10.97 0.46 -4.49
CA THR A 155 -11.32 -0.72 -5.29
C THR A 155 -12.59 -1.41 -4.76
N ILE A 156 -12.75 -1.53 -3.44
CA ILE A 156 -13.93 -2.14 -2.82
C ILE A 156 -15.18 -1.31 -3.09
N LEU A 157 -15.11 0.01 -2.87
CA LEU A 157 -16.23 0.92 -3.11
C LEU A 157 -16.68 0.94 -4.59
N ALA A 158 -15.79 0.60 -5.53
CA ALA A 158 -16.11 0.51 -6.95
C ALA A 158 -16.76 -0.84 -7.35
N LYS A 159 -16.51 -1.92 -6.59
CA LYS A 159 -16.95 -3.29 -6.93
C LYS A 159 -18.12 -3.79 -6.09
N ALA A 160 -18.19 -3.39 -4.82
CA ALA A 160 -19.15 -3.92 -3.88
C ALA A 160 -20.52 -3.25 -4.02
N ASN A 161 -21.58 -4.05 -3.89
CA ASN A 161 -22.95 -3.57 -3.81
C ASN A 161 -23.50 -3.87 -2.41
N PHE A 162 -23.21 -2.98 -1.48
CA PHE A 162 -23.69 -3.02 -0.10
C PHE A 162 -25.12 -2.48 -0.03
N THR A 163 -26.05 -3.24 0.54
CA THR A 163 -27.48 -2.91 0.57
C THR A 163 -27.97 -2.49 1.95
N LEU A 164 -27.26 -2.90 3.00
CA LEU A 164 -27.62 -2.68 4.40
C LEU A 164 -26.65 -1.72 5.11
N LEU A 165 -25.42 -1.60 4.62
CA LEU A 165 -24.44 -0.63 5.08
C LEU A 165 -24.55 0.69 4.32
N ASN A 166 -24.56 1.80 5.06
CA ASN A 166 -24.44 3.13 4.47
C ASN A 166 -22.96 3.57 4.37
N ASN A 167 -22.71 4.70 3.70
CA ASN A 167 -21.35 5.19 3.50
C ASN A 167 -20.64 5.57 4.81
N GLU A 168 -21.36 6.08 5.81
CA GLU A 168 -20.76 6.39 7.12
C GLU A 168 -20.29 5.12 7.83
N GLU A 169 -21.09 4.06 7.81
CA GLU A 169 -20.77 2.77 8.42
C GLU A 169 -19.62 2.08 7.69
N ILE A 170 -19.58 2.15 6.35
CA ILE A 170 -18.47 1.62 5.56
C ILE A 170 -17.16 2.33 5.94
N ALA A 171 -17.18 3.66 6.01
CA ALA A 171 -16.01 4.44 6.43
C ALA A 171 -15.60 4.15 7.89
N GLU A 172 -16.58 3.96 8.78
CA GLU A 172 -16.34 3.54 10.17
C GLU A 172 -15.61 2.20 10.21
N ILE A 173 -16.10 1.19 9.47
CA ILE A 173 -15.52 -0.15 9.43
C ILE A 173 -14.10 -0.11 8.85
N PHE A 174 -13.88 0.64 7.76
CA PHE A 174 -12.54 0.83 7.20
C PHE A 174 -11.57 1.45 8.21
N SER A 175 -12.02 2.41 9.01
CA SER A 175 -11.18 3.02 10.05
C SER A 175 -10.74 2.05 11.16
N TYR A 176 -11.39 0.88 11.26
CA TYR A 176 -11.05 -0.14 12.26
C TYR A 176 -10.05 -1.18 11.75
N TYR A 177 -9.80 -1.25 10.44
CA TYR A 177 -8.89 -2.20 9.84
C TYR A 177 -7.60 -1.53 9.35
N ASN A 178 -6.50 -1.78 10.07
CA ASN A 178 -5.24 -1.06 9.87
C ASN A 178 -4.16 -1.84 9.12
N PHE A 179 -4.51 -2.96 8.46
CA PHE A 179 -3.56 -3.70 7.63
C PHE A 179 -3.58 -3.18 6.19
N GLU A 180 -2.39 -2.98 5.64
CA GLU A 180 -2.24 -2.73 4.20
C GLU A 180 -2.63 -3.98 3.40
N ALA A 181 -3.42 -3.79 2.34
CA ALA A 181 -3.74 -4.86 1.42
C ALA A 181 -2.45 -5.33 0.71
N LYS A 182 -2.24 -6.64 0.65
CA LYS A 182 -1.09 -7.25 -0.03
C LYS A 182 -1.59 -8.27 -1.05
N PRO A 183 -1.81 -7.85 -2.30
CA PRO A 183 -2.25 -8.76 -3.36
C PRO A 183 -1.28 -9.93 -3.53
N ILE A 184 -1.82 -11.14 -3.73
CA ILE A 184 -1.00 -12.32 -4.04
C ILE A 184 -0.52 -12.19 -5.49
N ALA A 185 0.80 -12.10 -5.68
CA ALA A 185 1.39 -12.15 -7.01
C ALA A 185 1.37 -13.59 -7.53
N VAL A 186 0.58 -13.85 -8.58
CA VAL A 186 0.65 -15.11 -9.34
C VAL A 186 1.93 -15.08 -10.17
N LYS A 187 2.83 -16.04 -9.94
CA LYS A 187 4.04 -16.25 -10.75
C LYS A 187 3.79 -17.28 -11.84
#